data_AF-A0A6B3GBZ8-F1
#
_entry.id   AF-A0A6B3GBZ8-F1
#
_cell.length_a   1.000
_cell.length_b   1.000
_cell.length_c   1.000
_cell.angle_alpha   90.00
_cell.angle_beta   90.00
_cell.angle_gamma   90.00
#
_symmetry.space_group_name_H-M   'P 1'
#
loop_
_entity.id
_entity.type
_entity.pdbx_description
1 polymer ?
#
loop_
_entity_poly.entity_id
_entity_poly.type
_entity_poly.pdbx_seq_one_letter_code
_entity_poly.pdbx_strand_id
1 'polypeptide(L)' 'PSQDLFIVERPDGSEVMIPFVEEIVTEIDLEEQRAVITPPLGLIDESEAVIASSRDEETGDAAPGDAASGDPAEAPKGDA' A
#
# COMPACT_ATOMS: atom_id res chain seq x y z
N PRO A 1 7.24 5.66 -18.19
CA PRO A 1 6.18 6.61 -18.56
C PRO A 1 6.51 7.97 -17.92
N SER A 2 6.47 9.06 -18.69
CA SER A 2 6.71 10.42 -18.21
C SER A 2 5.39 11.18 -18.28
N GLN A 3 4.60 11.07 -17.22
CA GLN A 3 3.36 11.83 -17.09
C GLN A 3 3.65 13.12 -16.31
N ASP A 4 3.05 14.22 -16.75
CA ASP A 4 3.18 15.52 -16.08
C ASP A 4 2.33 15.56 -14.80
N LEU A 5 2.90 16.18 -13.76
CA LEU A 5 2.29 16.35 -12.45
C LEU A 5 2.41 17.81 -12.02
N PHE A 6 1.35 18.37 -11.46
CA PHE A 6 1.43 19.59 -10.67
C PHE A 6 1.82 19.24 -9.23
N ILE A 7 2.79 19.96 -8.67
CA ILE A 7 3.10 19.92 -7.24
C ILE A 7 2.49 21.18 -6.63
N VAL A 8 1.53 20.99 -5.72
CA VAL A 8 0.78 22.07 -5.10
C VAL A 8 1.04 22.06 -3.60
N GLU A 9 1.57 23.17 -3.08
CA GLU A 9 1.65 23.42 -1.64
C GLU A 9 0.26 23.81 -1.12
N ARG A 10 -0.24 23.03 -0.16
CA ARG A 10 -1.48 23.31 0.56
C ARG A 10 -1.23 24.37 1.64
N PRO A 11 -2.27 25.10 2.10
CA PRO A 11 -2.12 26.11 3.14
C PRO A 11 -1.57 25.60 4.48
N ASP A 12 -1.62 24.27 4.72
CA ASP A 12 -1.04 23.60 5.87
C ASP A 12 0.46 23.27 5.72
N GLY A 13 1.06 23.61 4.56
CA GLY A 13 2.46 23.39 4.22
C GLY A 13 2.76 22.00 3.65
N SER A 14 1.75 21.15 3.43
CA SER A 14 1.94 19.84 2.80
C SER A 14 1.85 19.93 1.28
N GLU A 15 2.52 19.01 0.56
CA GLU A 15 2.49 18.98 -0.90
C GLU A 15 1.56 17.89 -1.42
N VAL A 16 0.79 18.23 -2.46
CA VAL A 16 -0.05 17.28 -3.20
C VAL A 16 0.40 17.22 -4.65
N MET A 17 0.51 15.99 -5.18
CA MET A 17 0.87 15.74 -6.57
C MET A 17 -0.38 15.44 -7.39
N ILE A 18 -0.71 16.32 -8.34
CA ILE A 18 -1.94 16.24 -9.13
C ILE A 18 -1.59 15.86 -10.57
N PRO A 19 -2.11 14.74 -11.11
CA PRO A 19 -1.89 14.37 -12.49
C PRO A 19 -2.49 15.38 -13.47
N PHE A 20 -1.71 15.79 -14.47
CA PHE A 20 -2.20 16.74 -15.47
C PHE A 20 -2.91 16.01 -16.62
N VAL A 21 -4.18 15.68 -16.41
CA VAL A 21 -5.08 15.03 -17.39
C VAL A 21 -6.43 15.72 -17.41
N GLU A 22 -7.13 15.66 -18.55
CA GLU A 22 -8.42 16.34 -18.77
C GLU A 22 -9.55 15.86 -17.83
N GLU A 23 -9.43 14.65 -17.27
CA GLU A 23 -10.39 14.14 -16.27
C GLU A 23 -10.30 14.90 -14.94
N ILE A 24 -9.11 15.38 -14.59
CA ILE A 24 -8.86 16.03 -13.31
C ILE A 24 -8.84 17.56 -13.48
N VAL A 25 -8.20 18.09 -14.53
CA VAL A 25 -8.04 19.53 -14.73
C VAL A 25 -9.07 20.02 -15.74
N THR A 26 -10.18 20.55 -15.23
CA THR A 26 -11.36 20.88 -16.04
C THR A 26 -11.24 22.23 -16.75
N GLU A 27 -10.50 23.18 -16.17
CA GLU A 27 -10.34 24.53 -16.72
C GLU A 27 -8.95 25.11 -16.41
N ILE A 28 -8.41 25.89 -17.34
CA ILE A 28 -7.13 26.61 -17.20
C ILE A 28 -7.33 28.06 -17.66
N ASP A 29 -7.12 29.00 -16.75
CA ASP A 29 -7.05 30.42 -17.02
C ASP A 29 -5.58 30.85 -17.00
N LEU A 30 -5.06 31.25 -18.17
CA LEU A 30 -3.67 31.70 -18.32
C LEU A 30 -3.49 33.18 -17.97
N GLU A 31 -4.56 33.97 -17.99
CA GLU A 31 -4.52 35.39 -17.63
C GLU A 31 -4.45 35.53 -16.10
N GLU A 32 -5.28 34.76 -15.39
CA GLU A 32 -5.32 34.71 -13.92
C GLU A 32 -4.35 33.68 -13.32
N GLN A 33 -3.65 32.90 -14.16
CA GLN A 33 -2.74 31.82 -13.76
C GLN A 33 -3.40 30.81 -12.80
N ARG A 34 -4.63 30.40 -13.12
CA ARG A 34 -5.47 29.55 -12.28
C ARG A 34 -5.91 28.29 -13.01
N ALA A 35 -5.88 27.16 -12.31
CA ALA A 35 -6.49 25.92 -12.77
C ALA A 35 -7.68 25.55 -11.87
N VAL A 36 -8.75 25.04 -12.48
CA VAL A 36 -9.88 24.42 -11.76
C VAL A 36 -9.74 22.91 -11.91
N ILE A 37 -9.84 22.20 -10.79
CA ILE A 37 -9.69 20.75 -10.74
C ILE A 37 -10.94 20.08 -10.15
N THR A 38 -11.26 18.89 -10.66
CA THR A 38 -12.27 17.97 -10.11
C THR A 38 -11.58 16.65 -9.79
N PRO A 39 -10.85 16.57 -8.65
CA PRO A 39 -10.06 15.41 -8.31
C PRO A 39 -10.93 14.26 -7.77
N PRO A 40 -10.50 13.00 -7.93
CA PRO A 40 -11.11 11.88 -7.22
C PRO A 40 -10.95 12.01 -5.69
N LEU A 41 -11.88 11.41 -4.95
CA LEU A 41 -11.84 11.34 -3.48
C LEU A 41 -10.52 10.72 -3.02
N GLY A 42 -9.93 11.27 -1.95
CA GLY A 42 -8.63 10.81 -1.45
C GLY A 42 -7.41 11.42 -2.12
N LEU A 43 -7.54 12.10 -3.28
CA LEU A 43 -6.38 12.71 -3.94
C LEU A 43 -5.90 13.97 -3.19
N ILE A 44 -6.84 14.86 -2.84
CA ILE A 44 -6.52 16.12 -2.15
C ILE A 44 -6.81 16.02 -0.66
N ASP A 45 -7.87 15.31 -0.26
CA ASP A 45 -8.25 15.10 1.13
C ASP A 45 -8.22 13.60 1.46
N GLU A 46 -7.25 13.22 2.29
CA GLU A 46 -7.05 11.85 2.75
C GLU A 46 -8.23 11.33 3.59
N SER A 47 -8.98 12.22 4.23
CA SER A 47 -10.17 11.84 5.02
C SER A 47 -11.35 11.39 4.14
N GLU A 48 -11.38 11.83 2.89
CA GLU A 48 -12.37 11.41 1.90
C GLU A 48 -11.97 10.13 1.15
N ALA A 49 -10.74 9.63 1.37
CA ALA A 49 -10.25 8.44 0.70
C ALA A 49 -11.11 7.21 1.03
N VAL A 50 -11.59 6.54 0.00
CA VAL A 50 -12.34 5.28 0.16
C VAL A 50 -11.34 4.14 0.39
N ILE A 51 -11.33 3.59 1.61
CA ILE A 51 -10.48 2.45 1.95
C ILE A 51 -11.05 1.19 1.28
N ALA A 52 -10.45 0.78 0.17
CA ALA A 52 -10.73 -0.50 -0.48
C ALA A 52 -10.05 -1.67 0.27
N SER A 53 -10.28 -1.80 1.57
CA SER A 53 -9.81 -2.97 2.33
C SER A 53 -10.74 -4.16 2.08
N SER A 54 -10.44 -4.90 1.01
CA SER A 54 -10.78 -6.32 0.88
C SER A 54 -9.49 -7.13 1.00
N ARG A 55 -8.85 -7.08 2.17
CA ARG A 55 -7.88 -8.10 2.56
C ARG A 55 -8.43 -8.77 3.82
N ASP A 56 -9.07 -9.90 3.56
CA ASP A 56 -9.35 -10.95 4.54
C ASP A 56 -8.12 -11.07 5.46
N GLU A 57 -8.41 -11.09 6.75
CA GLU A 57 -7.45 -11.08 7.85
C GLU A 57 -6.43 -12.22 7.67
N GLU A 58 -5.18 -11.86 7.40
CA GLU A 58 -4.08 -12.80 7.61
C GLU A 58 -3.99 -13.05 9.12
N THR A 59 -4.57 -14.15 9.60
CA THR A 59 -4.16 -14.71 10.90
C THR A 59 -2.76 -15.29 10.71
N GLY A 60 -1.76 -14.46 11.01
CA GLY A 60 -0.38 -14.87 11.17
C GLY A 60 -0.15 -15.70 12.45
N ASP A 61 0.97 -16.42 12.45
CA ASP A 61 1.98 -16.50 13.52
C ASP A 61 1.53 -17.14 14.87
N ALA A 62 2.21 -18.06 15.58
CA ALA A 62 3.51 -18.75 15.60
C ALA A 62 3.26 -20.06 16.42
N ALA A 63 4.14 -21.04 16.68
CA ALA A 63 5.59 -21.11 16.84
C ALA A 63 6.00 -22.62 16.97
N PRO A 64 7.30 -22.96 17.11
CA PRO A 64 7.89 -24.27 16.83
C PRO A 64 7.82 -25.25 18.02
N GLY A 65 7.72 -26.55 17.71
CA GLY A 65 7.82 -27.66 18.67
C GLY A 65 9.15 -28.40 18.51
N ASP A 66 10.01 -28.19 19.48
CA ASP A 66 11.36 -28.73 19.65
C ASP A 66 11.38 -30.24 19.93
N ALA A 67 12.41 -30.89 19.37
CA ALA A 67 13.08 -32.15 19.73
C ALA A 67 12.33 -33.33 20.40
N ALA A 68 12.39 -34.49 19.74
CA ALA A 68 12.70 -35.75 20.41
C ALA A 68 13.55 -36.66 19.50
N SER A 69 14.82 -36.78 19.87
CA SER A 69 15.80 -37.74 19.38
C SER A 69 15.68 -39.05 20.18
N GLY A 70 16.00 -40.19 19.57
CA GLY A 70 16.16 -41.51 20.21
C GLY A 70 14.96 -42.45 19.99
N ASP A 71 15.10 -43.72 19.63
CA ASP A 71 16.24 -44.63 19.64
C ASP A 71 15.90 -45.85 18.74
N PRO A 72 16.89 -46.47 18.07
CA PRO A 72 16.68 -47.64 17.20
C PRO A 72 16.14 -48.84 17.96
N ALA A 73 15.27 -49.62 17.31
CA ALA A 73 14.88 -50.93 17.83
C ALA A 73 16.10 -51.87 17.86
N GLU A 74 16.78 -51.88 19.00
CA GLU A 74 17.68 -52.91 19.48
C GLU A 74 16.87 -54.17 19.82
N ALA A 75 17.28 -55.34 19.31
CA ALA A 75 17.23 -56.60 20.06
C ALA A 75 17.97 -57.74 19.34
N PRO A 76 18.57 -58.69 20.10
CA PRO A 76 19.97 -59.05 19.87
C PRO A 76 20.29 -60.56 19.95
N LYS A 77 21.60 -60.84 19.80
CA LYS A 77 22.41 -61.96 20.36
C LYS A 77 22.39 -63.35 19.72
N GLY A 78 23.61 -63.87 19.52
CA GLY A 78 23.90 -65.31 19.59
C GLY A 78 25.21 -65.71 18.93
N ASP A 79 26.30 -65.75 19.70
CA ASP A 79 27.60 -66.33 19.36
C ASP A 79 27.53 -67.87 19.39
N ALA A 80 28.03 -68.53 18.33
CA ALA A 80 28.56 -69.90 18.29
C ALA A 80 29.29 -70.16 16.96
#